data_AF-A0A4Q4HZ58-F1
#
_entry.id   AF-A0A4Q4HZ58-F1
#
_cell.length_a   1.000
_cell.length_b   1.000
_cell.length_c   1.000
_cell.angle_alpha   90.00
_cell.angle_beta   90.00
_cell.angle_gamma   90.00
#
_symmetry.space_group_name_H-M   'P 1'
#
loop_
_entity.id
_entity.type
_entity.pdbx_description
1 polymer ?
#
loop_
_entity_poly.entity_id
_entity_poly.type
_entity_poly.pdbx_seq_one_letter_code
_entity_poly.pdbx_strand_id
1 'polypeptide(L)'
;MPANHTPTPAQSWIVRLARVCWERKKLSVIVVVASVSTILLAALTPLLTRQAVNDALAGNPARLPWLACGLLLIAFFDFIGNYVRRGYAGMLSLWVQHTLRGRVFDSIQKLDGAGQDALRTGQVISRTNSDLQQVHTLLQMCPVPLAVFTYYIAGIAVMLWMSPAMTLIVVCVLVCLAITALRARRRVFAQTGMASDQLANLTEHIREVLAQISVVKSCVAEMRETHWLDRQSRQIVRVRIGAVISQAMPGATMLALPVLGQIVLLCYGGWSVMHGRIDLGTFVAFASFLAMLTGPTRVLASFLVIAQRTQASVERVFALIDTRSQMEDGTESINSQVVGLELENMSFDYHHGDRHILSDISFSLRAGETVAVVGASGSGKSTLLMLLARFYDPCSGKIWLNTSEGRQNL
;
A
#
# COMPACT_ATOMS: atom_id res chain seq x y z
N MET A 1 15.79 -24.18 1.05
CA MET A 1 14.57 -23.86 1.82
C MET A 1 14.81 -22.50 2.47
N PRO A 2 13.94 -21.50 2.35
CA PRO A 2 14.21 -20.22 2.98
C PRO A 2 14.06 -20.38 4.49
N ALA A 3 15.06 -19.92 5.23
CA ALA A 3 15.09 -19.91 6.68
C ALA A 3 13.83 -19.25 7.24
N ASN A 4 13.20 -19.93 8.19
CA ASN A 4 12.14 -19.39 9.01
C ASN A 4 12.71 -18.26 9.88
N HIS A 5 12.78 -17.05 9.33
CA HIS A 5 12.88 -15.86 10.15
C HIS A 5 11.60 -15.77 10.97
N THR A 6 11.72 -16.04 12.27
CA THR A 6 10.70 -15.71 13.26
C THR A 6 10.36 -14.22 13.08
N PRO A 7 9.10 -13.86 12.77
CA PRO A 7 8.74 -12.47 12.65
C PRO A 7 8.89 -11.86 14.04
N THR A 8 9.88 -10.98 14.23
CA THR A 8 9.83 -9.95 15.27
C THR A 8 8.41 -9.38 15.29
N PRO A 9 7.78 -9.14 16.46
CA PRO A 9 6.38 -8.78 16.54
C PRO A 9 6.16 -7.63 15.56
N ALA A 10 5.44 -7.92 14.48
CA ALA A 10 5.32 -7.00 13.37
C ALA A 10 4.77 -5.71 13.93
N GLN A 11 5.63 -4.67 14.06
CA GLN A 11 5.12 -3.31 14.13
C GLN A 11 4.17 -3.23 12.96
N SER A 12 2.88 -3.02 13.24
CA SER A 12 1.86 -3.08 12.21
C SER A 12 2.36 -2.23 11.04
N TRP A 13 2.26 -2.75 9.81
CA TRP A 13 2.77 -2.10 8.59
C TRP A 13 2.43 -0.59 8.55
N ILE A 14 1.33 -0.21 9.19
CA ILE A 14 0.86 1.15 9.48
C ILE A 14 1.90 1.96 10.27
N VAL A 15 2.41 1.46 11.39
CA VAL A 15 3.42 2.15 12.24
C VAL A 15 4.71 2.38 11.45
N ARG A 16 5.15 1.38 10.68
CA ARG A 16 6.35 1.51 9.85
C ARG A 16 6.15 2.58 8.77
N LEU A 17 5.03 2.54 8.05
CA LEU A 17 4.72 3.53 7.03
C LEU A 17 4.51 4.94 7.63
N ALA A 18 3.89 5.03 8.80
CA ALA A 18 3.69 6.27 9.54
C ALA A 18 5.03 6.88 9.97
N ARG A 19 6.01 6.07 10.40
CA ARG A 19 7.36 6.54 10.71
C ARG A 19 8.02 7.19 9.50
N VAL A 20 7.89 6.60 8.31
CA VAL A 20 8.42 7.18 7.06
C VAL A 20 7.70 8.48 6.70
N CYS A 21 6.38 8.53 6.86
CA CYS A 21 5.63 9.78 6.67
C CYS A 21 6.13 10.88 7.62
N TRP A 22 6.41 10.51 8.88
CA TRP A 22 6.88 11.42 9.92
C TRP A 22 8.28 11.98 9.67
N GLU A 23 9.07 11.43 8.74
CA GLU A 23 10.33 12.06 8.31
C GLU A 23 10.09 13.42 7.64
N ARG A 24 8.89 13.62 7.07
CA ARG A 24 8.41 14.90 6.54
C ARG A 24 7.32 15.50 7.42
N LYS A 25 7.60 15.67 8.73
CA LYS A 25 6.67 16.21 9.75
C LYS A 25 5.84 17.40 9.27
N LYS A 26 6.47 18.38 8.62
CA LYS A 26 5.77 19.59 8.11
C LYS A 26 4.63 19.23 7.16
N LEU A 27 4.87 18.34 6.19
CA LEU A 27 3.86 17.92 5.22
C LEU A 27 2.77 17.09 5.87
N SER A 28 3.12 16.14 6.75
CA SER A 28 2.15 15.32 7.46
C SER A 28 1.23 16.17 8.35
N VAL A 29 1.77 17.16 9.05
CA VAL A 29 0.98 18.09 9.88
C VAL A 29 0.05 18.93 9.01
N ILE A 30 0.54 19.50 7.89
CA ILE A 30 -0.31 20.27 6.95
C ILE A 30 -1.48 19.41 6.46
N VAL A 31 -1.23 18.16 6.07
CA VAL A 31 -2.28 17.26 5.57
C VAL A 31 -3.32 16.96 6.64
N VAL A 32 -2.90 16.66 7.87
CA VAL A 32 -3.82 16.37 8.99
C VAL A 32 -4.64 17.60 9.35
N VAL A 33 -3.98 18.75 9.54
CA VAL A 33 -4.64 20.01 9.91
C VAL A 33 -5.62 20.44 8.82
N ALA A 34 -5.19 20.46 7.55
CA ALA A 34 -6.05 20.80 6.42
C ALA A 34 -7.24 19.84 6.30
N SER A 35 -7.05 18.54 6.58
CA SER A 35 -8.16 17.57 6.58
C SER A 35 -9.20 17.91 7.63
N VAL A 36 -8.78 18.09 8.88
CA VAL A 36 -9.70 18.37 9.99
C VAL A 36 -10.37 19.74 9.82
N SER A 37 -9.61 20.79 9.47
CA SER A 37 -10.13 22.16 9.36
C SER A 37 -11.14 22.32 8.22
N THR A 38 -10.86 21.75 7.05
CA THR A 38 -11.76 21.81 5.88
C THR A 38 -13.12 21.21 6.19
N ILE A 39 -13.14 20.18 7.03
CA ILE A 39 -14.35 19.39 7.29
C ILE A 39 -15.17 19.95 8.41
N LEU A 40 -14.50 20.47 9.44
CA LEU A 40 -15.17 21.29 10.44
C LEU A 40 -15.86 22.48 9.77
N LEU A 41 -15.20 23.11 8.80
CA LEU A 41 -15.79 24.19 8.02
C LEU A 41 -16.98 23.71 7.16
N ALA A 42 -16.83 22.58 6.45
CA ALA A 42 -17.91 22.01 5.65
C ALA A 42 -19.13 21.59 6.48
N ALA A 43 -18.93 21.20 7.75
CA ALA A 43 -20.00 20.87 8.69
C ALA A 43 -20.81 22.09 9.15
N LEU A 44 -20.30 23.32 8.98
CA LEU A 44 -21.04 24.55 9.26
C LEU A 44 -22.06 24.90 8.16
N THR A 45 -21.89 24.38 6.95
CA THR A 45 -22.76 24.68 5.80
C THR A 45 -24.23 24.38 6.12
N PRO A 46 -24.62 23.20 6.64
CA PRO A 46 -26.03 22.92 6.93
C PRO A 46 -26.61 23.79 8.07
N LEU A 47 -25.78 24.23 9.01
CA LEU A 47 -26.19 25.12 10.10
C LEU A 47 -26.55 26.52 9.59
N LEU A 48 -25.76 27.06 8.66
CA LEU A 48 -26.07 28.33 8.00
C LEU A 48 -27.30 28.20 7.10
N THR A 49 -27.44 27.08 6.39
CA THR A 49 -28.65 26.81 5.60
C THR A 49 -29.89 26.76 6.50
N ARG A 50 -29.81 26.15 7.69
CA ARG A 50 -30.89 26.20 8.69
C ARG A 50 -31.27 27.63 9.05
N GLN A 51 -30.30 28.46 9.40
CA GLN A 51 -30.55 29.85 9.80
C GLN A 51 -31.15 30.65 8.65
N ALA A 52 -30.64 30.47 7.43
CA ALA A 52 -31.17 31.14 6.24
C ALA A 52 -32.64 30.79 5.96
N VAL A 53 -33.00 29.50 6.09
CA VAL A 53 -34.39 29.05 5.92
C VAL A 53 -35.30 29.60 7.02
N ASN A 54 -34.86 29.57 8.28
CA ASN A 54 -35.64 30.08 9.40
C ASN A 54 -35.86 31.61 9.30
N ASP A 55 -34.81 32.38 8.96
CA ASP A 55 -34.89 33.84 8.82
C ASP A 55 -35.75 34.26 7.62
N ALA A 56 -35.70 33.49 6.52
CA ALA A 56 -36.55 33.71 5.34
C ALA A 56 -38.04 33.50 5.66
N LEU A 57 -38.38 32.45 6.42
CA LEU A 57 -39.75 32.18 6.85
C LEU A 57 -40.26 33.18 7.88
N ALA A 58 -39.38 33.68 8.75
CA ALA A 58 -39.70 34.73 9.72
C ALA A 58 -39.91 36.11 9.08
N GLY A 59 -39.72 36.24 7.75
CA GLY A 59 -39.92 37.48 7.01
C GLY A 59 -38.85 38.53 7.27
N ASN A 60 -37.62 38.13 7.66
CA ASN A 60 -36.56 39.04 8.07
C ASN A 60 -35.38 39.05 7.07
N PRO A 61 -35.50 39.71 5.91
CA PRO A 61 -34.56 39.60 4.79
C PRO A 61 -33.19 40.24 5.05
N ALA A 62 -33.02 41.02 6.11
CA ALA A 62 -31.80 41.79 6.37
C ALA A 62 -30.54 40.90 6.56
N ARG A 63 -30.70 39.67 7.06
CA ARG A 63 -29.58 38.74 7.34
C ARG A 63 -29.27 37.77 6.20
N LEU A 64 -30.21 37.55 5.29
CA LEU A 64 -30.05 36.66 4.13
C LEU A 64 -28.80 36.94 3.27
N PRO A 65 -28.47 38.20 2.88
CA PRO A 65 -27.27 38.47 2.09
C PRO A 65 -25.98 38.16 2.86
N TRP A 66 -25.96 38.40 4.18
CA TRP A 66 -24.81 38.06 5.04
C TRP A 66 -24.62 36.54 5.18
N LEU A 67 -25.72 35.79 5.33
CA LEU A 67 -25.68 34.32 5.36
C LEU A 67 -25.23 33.73 4.01
N ALA A 68 -25.69 34.31 2.90
CA ALA A 68 -25.25 33.93 1.56
C ALA A 68 -23.75 34.22 1.35
N CYS A 69 -23.26 35.39 1.79
CA CYS A 69 -21.83 35.71 1.78
C CYS A 69 -21.02 34.73 2.65
N GLY A 70 -21.53 34.36 3.83
CA GLY A 70 -20.94 33.34 4.69
C GLY A 70 -20.84 31.97 4.03
N LEU A 71 -21.89 31.53 3.32
CA LEU A 71 -21.89 30.27 2.56
C LEU A 71 -20.87 30.31 1.41
N LEU A 72 -20.76 31.43 0.70
CA LEU A 72 -19.73 31.61 -0.35
C LEU A 72 -18.31 31.57 0.21
N LEU A 73 -18.08 32.22 1.36
CA LEU A 73 -16.80 32.16 2.05
C LEU A 73 -16.46 30.73 2.48
N ILE A 74 -17.43 29.99 3.03
CA ILE A 74 -17.23 28.58 3.39
C ILE A 74 -16.90 27.74 2.16
N ALA A 75 -17.63 27.91 1.06
CA ALA A 75 -17.36 27.18 -0.18
C ALA A 75 -15.95 27.51 -0.74
N PHE A 76 -15.53 28.77 -0.65
CA PHE A 76 -14.20 29.20 -1.07
C PHE A 76 -13.09 28.60 -0.20
N PHE A 77 -13.23 28.64 1.13
CA PHE A 77 -12.27 28.02 2.04
C PHE A 77 -12.29 26.49 1.99
N ASP A 78 -13.45 25.87 1.73
CA ASP A 78 -13.56 24.43 1.49
C ASP A 78 -12.81 24.02 0.20
N PHE A 79 -12.91 24.83 -0.86
CA PHE A 79 -12.13 24.64 -2.08
C PHE A 79 -10.62 24.72 -1.82
N ILE A 80 -10.16 25.79 -1.15
CA ILE A 80 -8.75 25.97 -0.78
C ILE A 80 -8.28 24.81 0.10
N GLY A 81 -9.07 24.47 1.12
CA GLY A 81 -8.78 23.38 2.05
C GLY A 81 -8.64 22.04 1.34
N ASN A 82 -9.56 21.72 0.42
CA ASN A 82 -9.48 20.51 -0.39
C ASN A 82 -8.30 20.53 -1.36
N TYR A 83 -7.97 21.67 -1.96
CA TYR A 83 -6.80 21.82 -2.84
C TYR A 83 -5.49 21.58 -2.06
N VAL A 84 -5.32 22.26 -0.93
CA VAL A 84 -4.16 22.09 -0.03
C VAL A 84 -4.08 20.64 0.46
N ARG A 85 -5.17 20.10 0.99
CA ARG A 85 -5.21 18.73 1.49
C ARG A 85 -4.82 17.71 0.41
N ARG A 86 -5.40 17.78 -0.79
CA ARG A 86 -5.10 16.83 -1.88
C ARG A 86 -3.70 17.03 -2.46
N GLY A 87 -3.29 18.28 -2.68
CA GLY A 87 -1.97 18.61 -3.21
C GLY A 87 -0.84 18.17 -2.27
N TYR A 88 -0.91 18.53 -1.00
CA TYR A 88 0.10 18.15 -0.01
C TYR A 88 0.09 16.65 0.31
N ALA A 89 -1.06 15.99 0.27
CA ALA A 89 -1.12 14.53 0.40
C ALA A 89 -0.44 13.82 -0.77
N GLY A 90 -0.64 14.32 -2.01
CA GLY A 90 0.06 13.84 -3.19
C GLY A 90 1.57 14.10 -3.14
N MET A 91 1.98 15.27 -2.64
CA MET A 91 3.41 15.56 -2.48
C MET A 91 4.06 14.68 -1.41
N LEU A 92 3.37 14.44 -0.29
CA LEU A 92 3.84 13.53 0.76
C LEU A 92 3.97 12.10 0.23
N SER A 93 2.98 11.61 -0.54
CA SER A 93 3.04 10.25 -1.10
C SER A 93 4.22 10.06 -2.04
N LEU A 94 4.53 11.06 -2.88
CA LEU A 94 5.70 11.03 -3.77
C LEU A 94 7.02 11.05 -3.00
N TRP A 95 7.13 11.85 -1.95
CA TRP A 95 8.33 11.87 -1.10
C TRP A 95 8.56 10.55 -0.36
N VAL A 96 7.49 9.96 0.17
CA VAL A 96 7.57 8.64 0.81
C VAL A 96 7.98 7.58 -0.21
N GLN A 97 7.42 7.62 -1.43
CA GLN A 97 7.79 6.72 -2.52
C GLN A 97 9.28 6.85 -2.88
N HIS A 98 9.79 8.08 -3.03
CA HIS A 98 11.20 8.35 -3.28
C HIS A 98 12.10 7.81 -2.15
N THR A 99 11.72 8.05 -0.90
CA THR A 99 12.48 7.61 0.28
C THR A 99 12.55 6.08 0.37
N LEU A 100 11.42 5.39 0.17
CA LEU A 100 11.38 3.93 0.18
C LEU A 100 12.20 3.34 -0.99
N ARG A 101 12.14 3.95 -2.18
CA ARG A 101 12.96 3.54 -3.33
C ARG A 101 14.46 3.68 -3.02
N GLY A 102 14.87 4.80 -2.41
CA GLY A 102 16.25 5.01 -1.99
C GLY A 102 16.71 3.96 -0.97
N ARG A 103 15.87 3.62 0.01
CA ARG A 103 16.17 2.58 1.01
C ARG A 103 16.28 1.19 0.41
N VAL A 104 15.37 0.83 -0.49
CA VAL A 104 15.46 -0.45 -1.22
C VAL A 104 16.78 -0.55 -1.99
N PHE A 105 17.16 0.53 -2.67
CA PHE A 105 18.39 0.56 -3.45
C PHE A 105 19.64 0.47 -2.57
N ASP A 106 19.69 1.22 -1.47
CA ASP A 106 20.77 1.18 -0.48
C ASP A 106 20.92 -0.21 0.17
N SER A 107 19.81 -0.85 0.56
CA SER A 107 19.85 -2.20 1.11
C SER A 107 20.39 -3.22 0.11
N ILE A 108 19.99 -3.15 -1.17
CA ILE A 108 20.47 -4.08 -2.20
C ILE A 108 21.97 -3.92 -2.46
N GLN A 109 22.48 -2.69 -2.47
CA GLN A 109 23.91 -2.43 -2.69
C GLN A 109 24.79 -2.98 -1.57
N LYS A 110 24.23 -3.18 -0.38
CA LYS A 110 24.93 -3.68 0.80
C LYS A 110 24.80 -5.19 0.99
N LEU A 111 24.18 -5.91 0.05
CA LEU A 111 24.09 -7.37 0.14
C LEU A 111 25.37 -8.04 -0.31
N ASP A 112 25.72 -9.10 0.41
CA ASP A 112 26.73 -10.09 0.04
C ASP A 112 26.33 -10.88 -1.22
N GLY A 113 27.26 -11.67 -1.76
CA GLY A 113 27.02 -12.49 -2.95
C GLY A 113 25.84 -13.44 -2.80
N ALA A 114 25.70 -14.06 -1.62
CA ALA A 114 24.58 -14.95 -1.32
C ALA A 114 23.22 -14.20 -1.33
N GLY A 115 23.16 -13.01 -0.73
CA GLY A 115 21.99 -12.14 -0.77
C GLY A 115 21.65 -11.69 -2.20
N GLN A 116 22.66 -11.36 -3.01
CA GLN A 116 22.47 -10.94 -4.40
C GLN A 116 21.97 -12.09 -5.30
N ASP A 117 22.53 -13.29 -5.15
CA ASP A 117 22.08 -14.49 -5.91
C ASP A 117 20.64 -14.88 -5.57
N ALA A 118 20.22 -14.68 -4.32
CA ALA A 118 18.85 -14.95 -3.89
C ALA A 118 17.85 -13.96 -4.48
N LEU A 119 18.30 -12.77 -4.92
CA LEU A 119 17.43 -11.75 -5.51
C LEU A 119 17.11 -12.04 -6.97
N ARG A 120 15.81 -12.20 -7.24
CA ARG A 120 15.31 -12.19 -8.62
C ARG A 120 15.15 -10.75 -9.09
N THR A 121 15.93 -10.32 -10.09
CA THR A 121 15.90 -8.95 -10.64
C THR A 121 14.47 -8.47 -10.97
N GLY A 122 13.65 -9.35 -11.55
CA GLY A 122 12.25 -9.04 -11.85
C GLY A 122 11.38 -8.75 -10.61
N GLN A 123 11.64 -9.41 -9.48
CA GLN A 123 10.94 -9.13 -8.22
C GLN A 123 11.36 -7.77 -7.64
N VAL A 124 12.64 -7.41 -7.72
CA VAL A 124 13.14 -6.10 -7.28
C VAL A 124 12.49 -4.96 -8.08
N ILE A 125 12.43 -5.10 -9.41
CA ILE A 125 11.77 -4.12 -10.28
C ILE A 125 10.29 -3.99 -9.94
N SER A 126 9.59 -5.11 -9.77
CA SER A 126 8.16 -5.11 -9.41
C SER A 126 7.92 -4.43 -8.06
N ARG A 127 8.73 -4.72 -7.03
CA ARG A 127 8.64 -4.08 -5.70
C ARG A 127 8.89 -2.57 -5.77
N THR A 128 9.87 -2.15 -6.57
CA THR A 128 10.29 -0.74 -6.68
C THR A 128 9.34 0.11 -7.55
N ASN A 129 8.52 -0.53 -8.38
CA ASN A 129 7.57 0.15 -9.25
C ASN A 129 6.11 -0.10 -8.82
N SER A 130 5.63 -1.32 -8.96
CA SER A 130 4.22 -1.68 -8.73
C SER A 130 3.82 -1.59 -7.25
N ASP A 131 4.60 -2.21 -6.35
CA ASP A 131 4.27 -2.20 -4.92
C ASP A 131 4.36 -0.78 -4.34
N LEU A 132 5.40 -0.03 -4.69
CA LEU A 132 5.53 1.38 -4.32
C LEU A 132 4.41 2.27 -4.91
N GLN A 133 3.89 1.95 -6.09
CA GLN A 133 2.73 2.65 -6.65
C GLN A 133 1.45 2.39 -5.86
N GLN A 134 1.27 1.18 -5.31
CA GLN A 134 0.15 0.88 -4.41
C GLN A 134 0.28 1.61 -3.07
N VAL A 135 1.50 1.75 -2.55
CA VAL A 135 1.79 2.57 -1.36
C VAL A 135 1.43 4.03 -1.62
N HIS A 136 1.87 4.57 -2.77
CA HIS A 136 1.55 5.91 -3.20
C HIS A 136 0.04 6.16 -3.26
N THR A 137 -0.71 5.26 -3.92
CA THR A 137 -2.17 5.35 -4.03
C THR A 137 -2.86 5.34 -2.66
N LEU A 138 -2.42 4.48 -1.73
CA LEU A 138 -2.96 4.46 -0.37
C LEU A 138 -2.71 5.78 0.36
N LEU A 139 -1.48 6.31 0.30
CA LEU A 139 -1.09 7.54 0.99
C LEU A 139 -1.85 8.76 0.46
N GLN A 140 -2.11 8.83 -0.85
CA GLN A 140 -2.95 9.88 -1.43
C GLN A 140 -4.39 9.85 -0.88
N MET A 141 -4.92 8.65 -0.59
CA MET A 141 -6.27 8.47 -0.06
C MET A 141 -6.34 8.47 1.48
N CYS A 142 -5.20 8.36 2.17
CA CYS A 142 -5.11 8.34 3.64
C CYS A 142 -5.76 9.54 4.36
N PRO A 143 -5.80 10.77 3.81
CA PRO A 143 -6.52 11.87 4.43
C PRO A 143 -8.04 11.65 4.47
N VAL A 144 -8.60 10.79 3.60
CA VAL A 144 -10.05 10.62 3.43
C VAL A 144 -10.71 9.94 4.63
N PRO A 145 -10.19 8.84 5.21
CA PRO A 145 -10.75 8.28 6.44
C PRO A 145 -10.76 9.25 7.60
N LEU A 146 -9.64 9.95 7.84
CA LEU A 146 -9.55 10.97 8.89
C LEU A 146 -10.64 12.02 8.71
N ALA A 147 -10.81 12.44 7.46
CA ALA A 147 -11.84 13.35 7.05
C ALA A 147 -13.26 12.84 7.35
N VAL A 148 -13.56 11.62 6.92
CA VAL A 148 -14.87 10.97 7.10
C VAL A 148 -15.20 10.82 8.60
N PHE A 149 -14.26 10.35 9.41
CA PHE A 149 -14.46 10.19 10.86
C PHE A 149 -14.71 11.54 11.55
N THR A 150 -13.92 12.56 11.20
CA THR A 150 -14.11 13.92 11.74
C THR A 150 -15.51 14.44 11.39
N TYR A 151 -15.95 14.25 10.14
CA TYR A 151 -17.28 14.65 9.68
C TYR A 151 -18.40 13.90 10.41
N TYR A 152 -18.25 12.59 10.63
CA TYR A 152 -19.21 11.80 11.39
C TYR A 152 -19.35 12.27 12.83
N ILE A 153 -18.23 12.48 13.52
CA ILE A 153 -18.23 12.91 14.92
C ILE A 153 -18.84 14.30 15.05
N ALA A 154 -18.37 15.26 14.24
CA ALA A 154 -18.88 16.63 14.27
C ALA A 154 -20.36 16.71 13.84
N GLY A 155 -20.72 16.01 12.75
CA GLY A 155 -22.09 15.98 12.24
C GLY A 155 -23.06 15.38 13.24
N ILE A 156 -22.75 14.21 13.83
CA ILE A 156 -23.61 13.59 14.84
C ILE A 156 -23.73 14.48 16.09
N ALA A 157 -22.64 15.11 16.54
CA ALA A 157 -22.67 16.03 17.68
C ALA A 157 -23.60 17.23 17.43
N VAL A 158 -23.50 17.85 16.24
CA VAL A 158 -24.38 18.95 15.82
C VAL A 158 -25.84 18.49 15.72
N MET A 159 -26.09 17.32 15.12
CA MET A 159 -27.43 16.77 14.96
C MET A 159 -28.08 16.45 16.32
N LEU A 160 -27.32 15.85 17.25
CA LEU A 160 -27.80 15.58 18.62
C LEU A 160 -28.20 16.87 19.34
N TRP A 161 -27.42 17.95 19.17
CA TRP A 161 -27.75 19.26 19.72
C TRP A 161 -29.03 19.85 19.11
N MET A 162 -29.30 19.60 17.82
CA MET A 162 -30.49 20.10 17.13
C MET A 162 -31.76 19.32 17.45
N SER A 163 -31.73 17.99 17.36
CA SER A 163 -32.87 17.13 17.67
C SER A 163 -32.40 15.67 17.86
N PRO A 164 -32.45 15.15 19.11
CA PRO A 164 -32.08 13.75 19.38
C PRO A 164 -32.92 12.73 18.60
N ALA A 165 -34.22 13.01 18.42
CA ALA A 165 -35.15 12.10 17.74
C ALA A 165 -34.84 11.95 16.24
N MET A 166 -34.60 13.07 15.54
CA MET A 166 -34.20 13.05 14.13
C MET A 166 -32.81 12.42 13.94
N THR A 167 -31.92 12.61 14.92
CA THR A 167 -30.58 12.03 14.89
C THR A 167 -30.61 10.52 14.95
N LEU A 168 -31.51 9.93 15.75
CA LEU A 168 -31.69 8.48 15.82
C LEU A 168 -32.02 7.86 14.44
N ILE A 169 -32.84 8.55 13.64
CA ILE A 169 -33.19 8.12 12.28
C ILE A 169 -31.94 8.08 11.41
N VAL A 170 -31.14 9.14 11.42
CA VAL A 170 -29.90 9.22 10.61
C VAL A 170 -28.88 8.19 11.08
N VAL A 171 -28.67 8.03 12.39
CA VAL A 171 -27.78 7.00 12.95
C VAL A 171 -28.24 5.61 12.54
N CYS A 172 -29.55 5.32 12.55
CA CYS A 172 -30.08 4.04 12.08
C CYS A 172 -29.74 3.78 10.59
N VAL A 173 -29.89 4.79 9.73
CA VAL A 173 -29.49 4.69 8.31
C VAL A 173 -27.98 4.45 8.18
N LEU A 174 -27.15 5.14 8.95
CA LEU A 174 -25.70 4.97 8.96
C LEU A 174 -25.29 3.57 9.43
N VAL A 175 -25.93 3.03 10.47
CA VAL A 175 -25.69 1.67 10.97
C VAL A 175 -26.08 0.64 9.91
N CYS A 176 -27.22 0.81 9.23
CA CYS A 176 -27.60 -0.03 8.09
C CYS A 176 -26.58 0.02 6.94
N LEU A 177 -26.05 1.21 6.63
CA LEU A 177 -24.97 1.37 5.65
C LEU A 177 -23.68 0.68 6.09
N ALA A 178 -23.30 0.79 7.36
CA ALA A 178 -22.12 0.12 7.90
C ALA A 178 -22.25 -1.41 7.86
N ILE A 179 -23.42 -1.94 8.25
CA ILE A 179 -23.69 -3.39 8.23
C ILE A 179 -23.65 -3.94 6.80
N THR A 180 -24.26 -3.23 5.84
CA THR A 180 -24.24 -3.64 4.43
C THR A 180 -22.81 -3.62 3.86
N ALA A 181 -22.02 -2.59 4.18
CA ALA A 181 -20.61 -2.52 3.80
C ALA A 181 -19.77 -3.67 4.38
N LEU A 182 -19.93 -3.95 5.69
CA LEU A 182 -19.18 -5.00 6.39
C LEU A 182 -19.53 -6.41 5.90
N ARG A 183 -20.81 -6.68 5.64
CA ARG A 183 -21.26 -7.97 5.07
C ARG A 183 -20.78 -8.14 3.63
N ALA A 184 -20.83 -7.07 2.82
CA ALA A 184 -20.33 -7.10 1.45
C ALA A 184 -18.82 -7.39 1.39
N ARG A 185 -18.03 -6.85 2.32
CA ARG A 185 -16.56 -6.98 2.34
C ARG A 185 -16.09 -8.41 2.18
N ARG A 186 -16.59 -9.38 2.96
CA ARG A 186 -16.12 -10.77 2.91
C ARG A 186 -16.44 -11.45 1.57
N ARG A 187 -17.68 -11.30 1.10
CA ARG A 187 -18.15 -11.94 -0.14
C ARG A 187 -17.48 -11.36 -1.38
N VAL A 188 -17.38 -10.02 -1.44
CA VAL A 188 -16.74 -9.31 -2.55
C VAL A 188 -15.25 -9.62 -2.58
N PHE A 189 -14.56 -9.61 -1.43
CA PHE A 189 -13.13 -9.93 -1.37
C PHE A 189 -12.85 -11.35 -1.86
N ALA A 190 -13.61 -12.35 -1.39
CA ALA A 190 -13.44 -13.74 -1.80
C ALA A 190 -13.63 -13.92 -3.32
N GLN A 191 -14.69 -13.37 -3.90
CA GLN A 191 -14.96 -13.54 -5.33
C GLN A 191 -14.01 -12.73 -6.23
N THR A 192 -13.58 -11.55 -5.78
CA THR A 192 -12.58 -10.76 -6.53
C THR A 192 -11.21 -11.43 -6.47
N GLY A 193 -10.87 -12.09 -5.35
CA GLY A 193 -9.67 -12.92 -5.21
C GLY A 193 -9.66 -14.07 -6.22
N MET A 194 -10.70 -14.91 -6.22
CA MET A 194 -10.80 -16.04 -7.15
C MET A 194 -10.70 -15.61 -8.63
N ALA A 195 -11.33 -14.49 -8.99
CA ALA A 195 -11.24 -13.93 -10.35
C ALA A 195 -9.83 -13.44 -10.70
N SER A 196 -9.09 -12.92 -9.70
CA SER A 196 -7.70 -12.48 -9.87
C SER A 196 -6.75 -13.66 -10.03
N ASP A 197 -6.94 -14.73 -9.25
CA ASP A 197 -6.10 -15.93 -9.31
C ASP A 197 -6.23 -16.64 -10.67
N GLN A 198 -7.45 -16.77 -11.19
CA GLN A 198 -7.66 -17.35 -12.53
C GLN A 198 -7.07 -16.48 -13.64
N LEU A 199 -7.12 -15.16 -13.50
CA LEU A 199 -6.48 -14.25 -14.46
C LEU A 199 -4.95 -14.36 -14.40
N ALA A 200 -4.38 -14.51 -13.21
CA ALA A 200 -2.94 -14.71 -13.03
C ALA A 200 -2.48 -16.01 -13.72
N ASN A 201 -3.18 -17.12 -13.47
CA ASN A 201 -2.90 -18.41 -14.11
C ASN A 201 -3.01 -18.34 -15.64
N LEU A 202 -4.05 -17.66 -16.16
CA LEU A 202 -4.20 -17.46 -17.61
C LEU A 202 -3.04 -16.63 -18.18
N THR A 203 -2.65 -15.56 -17.49
CA THR A 203 -1.58 -14.66 -17.94
C THR A 203 -0.23 -15.37 -17.93
N GLU A 204 0.02 -16.21 -16.92
CA GLU A 204 1.23 -17.02 -16.82
C GLU A 204 1.33 -18.03 -17.96
N HIS A 205 0.25 -18.76 -18.26
CA HIS A 205 0.20 -19.68 -19.40
C HIS A 205 0.41 -18.97 -20.75
N ILE A 206 -0.24 -17.82 -20.96
CA ILE A 206 -0.03 -17.01 -22.17
C ILE A 206 1.44 -16.61 -22.29
N ARG A 207 2.09 -16.23 -21.19
CA ARG A 207 3.51 -15.86 -21.19
C ARG A 207 4.40 -17.05 -21.57
N GLU A 208 4.11 -18.24 -21.06
CA GLU A 208 4.83 -19.47 -21.40
C GLU A 208 4.68 -19.83 -22.87
N VAL A 209 3.44 -19.81 -23.40
CA VAL A 209 3.14 -20.04 -24.82
C VAL A 209 3.87 -19.05 -25.72
N LEU A 210 3.91 -17.77 -25.35
CA LEU A 210 4.62 -16.74 -26.14
C LEU A 210 6.14 -16.91 -26.07
N ALA A 211 6.68 -17.25 -24.89
CA ALA A 211 8.12 -17.50 -24.73
C ALA A 211 8.59 -18.73 -25.53
N GLN A 212 7.72 -19.74 -25.67
CA GLN A 212 8.01 -20.98 -26.39
C GLN A 212 7.20 -21.12 -27.69
N ILE A 213 6.91 -20.01 -28.37
CA ILE A 213 6.04 -20.00 -29.54
C ILE A 213 6.55 -20.90 -30.69
N SER A 214 7.88 -21.05 -30.80
CA SER A 214 8.51 -21.93 -31.77
C SER A 214 8.15 -23.41 -31.55
N VAL A 215 8.03 -23.84 -30.28
CA VAL A 215 7.62 -25.22 -29.93
C VAL A 215 6.18 -25.45 -30.33
N VAL A 216 5.29 -24.52 -29.99
CA VAL A 216 3.86 -24.59 -30.36
C VAL A 216 3.69 -24.67 -31.89
N LYS A 217 4.46 -23.88 -32.64
CA LYS A 217 4.50 -23.91 -34.11
C LYS A 217 5.04 -25.23 -34.65
N SER A 218 6.12 -25.76 -34.06
CA SER A 218 6.73 -27.02 -34.49
C SER A 218 5.81 -28.23 -34.28
N CYS A 219 4.93 -28.17 -33.27
CA CYS A 219 3.95 -29.21 -32.97
C CYS A 219 2.58 -28.98 -33.63
N VAL A 220 2.40 -27.91 -34.43
CA VAL A 220 1.14 -27.52 -35.06
C VAL A 220 -0.02 -27.46 -34.04
N ALA A 221 0.26 -26.88 -32.87
CA ALA A 221 -0.63 -26.88 -31.71
C ALA A 221 -1.41 -25.56 -31.51
N GLU A 222 -1.39 -24.62 -32.46
CA GLU A 222 -1.97 -23.28 -32.29
C GLU A 222 -3.49 -23.31 -32.02
N MET A 223 -4.21 -24.19 -32.70
CA MET A 223 -5.65 -24.37 -32.49
C MET A 223 -5.95 -24.95 -31.10
N ARG A 224 -5.08 -25.82 -30.58
CA ARG A 224 -5.21 -26.38 -29.23
C ARG A 224 -5.05 -25.29 -28.18
N GLU A 225 -4.04 -24.43 -28.30
CA GLU A 225 -3.82 -23.30 -27.39
C GLU A 225 -4.96 -22.28 -27.48
N THR A 226 -5.46 -22.01 -28.69
CA THR A 226 -6.61 -21.10 -28.90
C THR A 226 -7.88 -21.64 -28.22
N HIS A 227 -8.16 -22.94 -28.36
CA HIS A 227 -9.31 -23.58 -27.68
C HIS A 227 -9.13 -23.62 -26.15
N TRP A 228 -7.91 -23.84 -25.67
CA TRP A 228 -7.61 -23.77 -24.23
C TRP A 228 -7.88 -22.35 -23.70
N LEU A 229 -7.40 -21.32 -24.40
CA LEU A 229 -7.61 -19.92 -24.05
C LEU A 229 -9.10 -19.55 -24.03
N ASP A 230 -9.88 -19.95 -25.05
CA ASP A 230 -11.33 -19.68 -25.09
C ASP A 230 -12.05 -20.31 -23.89
N ARG A 231 -11.73 -21.57 -23.55
CA ARG A 231 -12.33 -22.25 -22.39
C ARG A 231 -11.99 -21.55 -21.06
N GLN A 232 -10.73 -21.20 -20.85
CA GLN A 232 -10.29 -20.51 -19.63
C GLN A 232 -10.87 -19.09 -19.55
N SER A 233 -10.88 -18.36 -20.66
CA SER A 233 -11.48 -17.04 -20.76
C SER A 233 -12.97 -17.06 -20.40
N ARG A 234 -13.74 -18.02 -20.93
CA ARG A 234 -15.16 -18.20 -20.56
C ARG A 234 -15.36 -18.52 -19.08
N GLN A 235 -14.45 -19.28 -18.46
CA GLN A 235 -14.50 -19.53 -17.02
C GLN A 235 -14.24 -18.24 -16.22
N ILE A 236 -13.23 -17.45 -16.60
CA ILE A 236 -12.96 -16.15 -15.99
C ILE A 236 -14.16 -15.21 -16.13
N VAL A 237 -14.79 -15.16 -17.31
CA VAL A 237 -16.01 -14.38 -17.53
C VAL A 237 -17.11 -14.80 -16.56
N ARG A 238 -17.37 -16.10 -16.38
CA ARG A 238 -18.35 -16.59 -15.41
C ARG A 238 -18.04 -16.16 -13.97
N VAL A 239 -16.79 -16.28 -13.54
CA VAL A 239 -16.37 -15.89 -12.18
C VAL A 239 -16.43 -14.38 -11.99
N ARG A 240 -16.01 -13.58 -12.99
CA ARG A 240 -16.11 -12.12 -12.98
C ARG A 240 -17.56 -11.64 -12.97
N ILE A 241 -18.45 -12.26 -13.75
CA ILE A 241 -19.88 -11.96 -13.70
C ILE A 241 -20.42 -12.24 -12.29
N GLY A 242 -20.05 -13.38 -11.68
CA GLY A 242 -20.40 -13.68 -10.29
C GLY A 242 -19.93 -12.59 -9.31
N ALA A 243 -18.67 -12.13 -9.45
CA ALA A 243 -18.11 -11.06 -8.62
C ALA A 243 -18.83 -9.71 -8.84
N VAL A 244 -19.19 -9.38 -10.07
CA VAL A 244 -19.96 -8.17 -10.41
C VAL A 244 -21.35 -8.23 -9.81
N ILE A 245 -22.07 -9.35 -9.94
CA ILE A 245 -23.39 -9.55 -9.35
C ILE A 245 -23.32 -9.48 -7.81
N SER A 246 -22.29 -10.07 -7.20
CA SER A 246 -22.05 -9.98 -5.75
C SER A 246 -21.75 -8.56 -5.28
N GLN A 247 -21.26 -7.67 -6.15
CA GLN A 247 -21.09 -6.24 -5.86
C GLN A 247 -22.34 -5.40 -6.18
N ALA A 248 -23.18 -5.84 -7.12
CA ALA A 248 -24.35 -5.09 -7.56
C ALA A 248 -25.34 -4.84 -6.42
N MET A 249 -25.66 -5.87 -5.61
CA MET A 249 -26.63 -5.72 -4.52
C MET A 249 -26.13 -4.78 -3.41
N PRO A 250 -24.90 -4.91 -2.86
CA PRO A 250 -24.35 -3.92 -1.93
C PRO A 250 -24.30 -2.50 -2.51
N GLY A 251 -23.86 -2.35 -3.78
CA GLY A 251 -23.77 -1.05 -4.44
C GLY A 251 -25.14 -0.38 -4.59
N ALA A 252 -26.15 -1.12 -5.04
CA ALA A 252 -27.53 -0.64 -5.13
C ALA A 252 -28.10 -0.29 -3.74
N THR A 253 -27.83 -1.11 -2.72
CA THR A 253 -28.27 -0.85 -1.35
C THR A 253 -27.66 0.43 -0.78
N MET A 254 -26.39 0.71 -1.08
CA MET A 254 -25.70 1.96 -0.71
C MET A 254 -26.24 3.21 -1.45
N LEU A 255 -27.02 3.04 -2.53
CA LEU A 255 -27.74 4.11 -3.22
C LEU A 255 -29.16 4.28 -2.68
N ALA A 256 -29.85 3.18 -2.37
CA ALA A 256 -31.24 3.19 -1.93
C ALA A 256 -31.42 3.59 -0.45
N LEU A 257 -30.53 3.13 0.45
CA LEU A 257 -30.64 3.39 1.90
C LEU A 257 -30.71 4.89 2.26
N PRO A 258 -29.86 5.77 1.70
CA PRO A 258 -29.96 7.21 1.97
C PRO A 258 -31.29 7.82 1.52
N VAL A 259 -31.82 7.39 0.37
CA VAL A 259 -33.11 7.86 -0.16
C VAL A 259 -34.26 7.41 0.75
N LEU A 260 -34.25 6.14 1.20
CA LEU A 260 -35.20 5.64 2.19
C LEU A 260 -35.10 6.42 3.51
N GLY A 261 -33.87 6.69 3.96
CA GLY A 261 -33.61 7.54 5.11
C GLY A 261 -34.22 8.94 4.95
N GLN A 262 -34.08 9.53 3.76
CA GLN A 262 -34.64 10.84 3.44
C GLN A 262 -36.17 10.83 3.42
N ILE A 263 -36.80 9.75 2.95
CA ILE A 263 -38.27 9.57 3.01
C ILE A 263 -38.74 9.49 4.47
N VAL A 264 -38.09 8.66 5.30
CA VAL A 264 -38.42 8.57 6.73
C VAL A 264 -38.23 9.91 7.43
N LEU A 265 -37.15 10.61 7.10
CA LEU A 265 -36.84 11.93 7.63
C LEU A 265 -37.86 12.98 7.17
N LEU A 266 -38.40 12.87 5.95
CA LEU A 266 -39.49 13.70 5.44
C LEU A 266 -40.81 13.42 6.16
N CYS A 267 -41.19 12.15 6.35
CA CYS A 267 -42.43 11.80 7.04
C CYS A 267 -42.40 12.25 8.51
N TYR A 268 -41.37 11.85 9.26
CA TYR A 268 -41.26 12.20 10.67
C TYR A 268 -40.92 13.67 10.88
N GLY A 269 -39.95 14.20 10.11
CA GLY A 269 -39.56 15.60 10.19
C GLY A 269 -40.68 16.55 9.78
N GLY A 270 -41.39 16.26 8.69
CA GLY A 270 -42.56 17.04 8.26
C GLY A 270 -43.67 17.05 9.30
N TRP A 271 -44.03 15.88 9.85
CA TRP A 271 -44.99 15.79 10.95
C TRP A 271 -44.54 16.59 12.19
N SER A 272 -43.25 16.52 12.53
CA SER A 272 -42.66 17.23 13.68
C SER A 272 -42.63 18.76 13.48
N VAL A 273 -42.40 19.24 12.25
CA VAL A 273 -42.52 20.67 11.87
C VAL A 273 -43.97 21.14 11.99
N MET A 274 -44.94 20.35 11.49
CA MET A 274 -46.37 20.72 11.56
C MET A 274 -46.88 20.84 13.01
N HIS A 275 -46.32 20.06 13.93
CA HIS A 275 -46.66 20.11 15.36
C HIS A 275 -45.80 21.12 16.15
N GLY A 276 -44.98 21.94 15.47
CA GLY A 276 -44.13 22.96 16.10
C GLY A 276 -43.02 22.41 17.00
N ARG A 277 -42.65 21.13 16.86
CA ARG A 277 -41.58 20.51 17.67
C ARG A 277 -40.18 20.84 17.15
N ILE A 278 -40.06 21.14 15.85
CA ILE A 278 -38.82 21.54 15.19
C ILE A 278 -39.10 22.62 14.14
N ASP A 279 -38.11 23.48 13.88
CA ASP A 279 -38.20 24.47 12.80
C ASP A 279 -38.01 23.83 11.42
N LEU A 280 -38.54 24.47 10.36
CA LEU A 280 -38.33 24.01 8.98
C LEU A 280 -36.85 24.01 8.58
N GLY A 281 -36.07 25.01 9.02
CA GLY A 281 -34.63 25.05 8.76
C GLY A 281 -33.88 23.88 9.42
N THR A 282 -34.33 23.42 10.59
CA THR A 282 -33.81 22.21 11.24
C THR A 282 -34.02 21.01 10.33
N PHE A 283 -35.23 20.82 9.80
CA PHE A 283 -35.54 19.75 8.85
C PHE A 283 -34.63 19.79 7.60
N VAL A 284 -34.46 20.96 6.98
CA VAL A 284 -33.60 21.14 5.79
C VAL A 284 -32.13 20.82 6.08
N ALA A 285 -31.62 21.20 7.25
CA ALA A 285 -30.25 20.88 7.65
C ALA A 285 -30.06 19.37 7.85
N PHE A 286 -31.01 18.67 8.46
CA PHE A 286 -30.95 17.21 8.61
C PHE A 286 -30.94 16.48 7.26
N ALA A 287 -31.77 16.92 6.30
CA ALA A 287 -31.75 16.38 4.94
C ALA A 287 -30.40 16.61 4.25
N SER A 288 -29.81 17.80 4.43
CA SER A 288 -28.49 18.15 3.88
C SER A 288 -27.36 17.31 4.49
N PHE A 289 -27.36 17.13 5.82
CA PHE A 289 -26.39 16.25 6.50
C PHE A 289 -26.46 14.82 5.96
N LEU A 290 -27.66 14.24 5.85
CA LEU A 290 -27.84 12.87 5.34
C LEU A 290 -27.33 12.71 3.91
N ALA A 291 -27.62 13.68 3.03
CA ALA A 291 -27.11 13.68 1.65
C ALA A 291 -25.57 13.73 1.62
N MET A 292 -24.96 14.63 2.39
CA MET A 292 -23.50 14.78 2.44
C MET A 292 -22.78 13.58 3.06
N LEU A 293 -23.40 12.83 3.99
CA LEU A 293 -22.80 11.63 4.61
C LEU A 293 -22.68 10.44 3.64
N THR A 294 -23.52 10.39 2.60
CA THR A 294 -23.57 9.26 1.66
C THR A 294 -22.29 9.09 0.84
N GLY A 295 -21.74 10.20 0.32
CA GLY A 295 -20.53 10.18 -0.51
C GLY A 295 -19.28 9.66 0.25
N PRO A 296 -18.90 10.30 1.37
CA PRO A 296 -17.76 9.89 2.20
C PRO A 296 -17.83 8.42 2.64
N THR A 297 -19.02 7.88 2.93
CA THR A 297 -19.21 6.46 3.28
C THR A 297 -18.69 5.53 2.19
N ARG A 298 -18.98 5.85 0.92
CA ARG A 298 -18.54 5.04 -0.23
C ARG A 298 -17.03 5.10 -0.39
N VAL A 299 -16.44 6.29 -0.24
CA VAL A 299 -14.99 6.45 -0.37
C VAL A 299 -14.26 5.77 0.79
N LEU A 300 -14.84 5.74 1.99
CA LEU A 300 -14.29 4.98 3.11
C LEU A 300 -14.30 3.47 2.83
N ALA A 301 -15.37 2.93 2.25
CA ALA A 301 -15.44 1.53 1.86
C ALA A 301 -14.38 1.15 0.82
N SER A 302 -14.17 1.99 -0.20
CA SER A 302 -13.12 1.76 -1.21
C SER A 302 -11.72 1.90 -0.61
N PHE A 303 -11.51 2.86 0.29
CA PHE A 303 -10.24 3.02 1.01
C PHE A 303 -9.86 1.74 1.77
N LEU A 304 -10.80 1.09 2.48
CA LEU A 304 -10.52 -0.14 3.21
C LEU A 304 -10.00 -1.25 2.30
N VAL A 305 -10.58 -1.41 1.10
CA VAL A 305 -10.12 -2.39 0.11
C VAL A 305 -8.70 -2.07 -0.36
N ILE A 306 -8.40 -0.80 -0.64
CA ILE A 306 -7.07 -0.35 -1.05
C ILE A 306 -6.06 -0.59 0.08
N ALA A 307 -6.39 -0.23 1.32
CA ALA A 307 -5.54 -0.44 2.49
C ALA A 307 -5.16 -1.91 2.69
N GLN A 308 -6.13 -2.83 2.53
CA GLN A 308 -5.87 -4.26 2.61
C GLN A 308 -4.94 -4.77 1.51
N ARG A 309 -5.11 -4.30 0.27
CA ARG A 309 -4.24 -4.69 -0.85
C ARG A 309 -2.83 -4.14 -0.67
N THR A 310 -2.72 -2.88 -0.26
CA THR A 310 -1.46 -2.20 -0.06
C THR A 310 -0.67 -2.78 1.12
N GLN A 311 -1.31 -3.39 2.13
CA GLN A 311 -0.61 -4.06 3.23
C GLN A 311 0.45 -5.05 2.74
N ALA A 312 0.09 -5.97 1.85
CA ALA A 312 1.03 -6.97 1.34
C ALA A 312 2.19 -6.33 0.55
N SER A 313 1.91 -5.23 -0.15
CA SER A 313 2.90 -4.46 -0.91
C SER A 313 3.88 -3.73 0.02
N VAL A 314 3.39 -3.14 1.11
CA VAL A 314 4.21 -2.53 2.17
C VAL A 314 5.11 -3.57 2.82
N GLU A 315 4.58 -4.74 3.17
CA GLU A 315 5.33 -5.84 3.77
C GLU A 315 6.45 -6.34 2.84
N ARG A 316 6.19 -6.54 1.54
CA ARG A 316 7.21 -6.94 0.57
C ARG A 316 8.31 -5.90 0.36
N VAL A 317 7.95 -4.61 0.32
CA VAL A 317 8.93 -3.51 0.21
C VAL A 317 9.81 -3.47 1.44
N PHE A 318 9.22 -3.53 2.63
CA PHE A 318 10.00 -3.51 3.87
C PHE A 318 10.83 -4.77 4.08
N ALA A 319 10.35 -5.95 3.67
CA ALA A 319 11.15 -7.17 3.70
C ALA A 319 12.45 -7.01 2.87
N LEU A 320 12.39 -6.30 1.75
CA LEU A 320 13.57 -5.99 0.94
C LEU A 320 14.48 -4.94 1.59
N ILE A 321 13.91 -3.91 2.21
CA ILE A 321 14.67 -2.89 2.96
C ILE A 321 15.38 -3.51 4.17
N ASP A 322 14.74 -4.46 4.84
CA ASP A 322 15.27 -5.12 6.04
C ASP A 322 16.21 -6.29 5.71
N THR A 323 16.41 -6.61 4.43
CA THR A 323 17.40 -7.61 4.04
C THR A 323 18.79 -7.07 4.36
N ARG A 324 19.62 -7.86 5.06
CA ARG A 324 20.98 -7.50 5.47
C ARG A 324 21.96 -8.54 4.93
N SER A 325 23.19 -8.11 4.67
CA SER A 325 24.34 -9.00 4.45
C SER A 325 24.49 -9.95 5.64
N GLN A 326 24.84 -11.21 5.36
CA GLN A 326 25.26 -12.16 6.39
C GLN A 326 26.73 -11.97 6.75
N MET A 327 27.53 -11.42 5.82
CA MET A 327 28.91 -11.06 6.06
C MET A 327 28.99 -9.73 6.81
N GLU A 328 29.82 -9.70 7.85
CA GLU A 328 30.15 -8.50 8.61
C GLU A 328 31.50 -7.94 8.16
N ASP A 329 31.59 -6.61 8.05
CA ASP A 329 32.85 -5.94 7.76
C ASP A 329 33.83 -6.14 8.92
N GLY A 330 35.12 -6.24 8.59
CA GLY A 330 36.19 -6.30 9.58
C GLY A 330 36.31 -4.99 10.36
N THR A 331 36.85 -5.07 11.58
CA THR A 331 37.09 -3.87 12.43
C THR A 331 38.43 -3.18 12.14
N GLU A 332 39.35 -3.86 11.46
CA GLU A 332 40.69 -3.37 11.17
C GLU A 332 40.79 -2.84 9.73
N SER A 333 41.34 -1.64 9.56
CA SER A 333 41.65 -1.07 8.25
C SER A 333 43.06 -1.46 7.80
N ILE A 334 43.21 -1.93 6.57
CA ILE A 334 44.52 -2.24 5.99
C ILE A 334 45.13 -0.96 5.43
N ASN A 335 46.10 -0.40 6.16
CA ASN A 335 46.85 0.80 5.74
C ASN A 335 48.25 0.48 5.20
N SER A 336 48.73 -0.74 5.44
CA SER A 336 50.05 -1.24 5.03
C SER A 336 50.02 -1.86 3.64
N GLN A 337 51.17 -1.92 2.97
CA GLN A 337 51.27 -2.49 1.63
C GLN A 337 50.98 -3.99 1.64
N VAL A 338 50.07 -4.44 0.76
CA VAL A 338 49.76 -5.86 0.56
C VAL A 338 50.91 -6.52 -0.21
N VAL A 339 51.50 -7.56 0.37
CA VAL A 339 52.66 -8.31 -0.17
C VAL A 339 52.31 -9.73 -0.62
N GLY A 340 51.10 -10.21 -0.32
CA GLY A 340 50.62 -11.49 -0.86
C GLY A 340 49.25 -11.89 -0.32
N LEU A 341 48.76 -13.04 -0.78
CA LEU A 341 47.52 -13.67 -0.33
C LEU A 341 47.78 -15.16 -0.11
N GLU A 342 47.20 -15.74 0.94
CA GLU A 342 47.39 -17.14 1.31
C GLU A 342 46.07 -17.78 1.71
N LEU A 343 45.77 -18.96 1.16
CA LEU A 343 44.61 -19.75 1.53
C LEU A 343 45.10 -20.96 2.33
N GLU A 344 44.45 -21.21 3.47
CA GLU A 344 44.77 -22.33 4.34
C GLU A 344 43.53 -23.22 4.51
N ASN A 345 43.59 -24.44 3.95
CA ASN A 345 42.58 -25.49 4.04
C ASN A 345 41.15 -24.99 3.76
N MET A 346 41.00 -24.17 2.72
CA MET A 346 39.74 -23.50 2.43
C MET A 346 38.77 -24.45 1.74
N SER A 347 37.56 -24.55 2.30
CA SER A 347 36.44 -25.28 1.70
C SER A 347 35.19 -24.40 1.61
N PHE A 348 34.41 -24.57 0.54
CA PHE A 348 33.23 -23.76 0.30
C PHE A 348 32.13 -24.50 -0.47
N ASP A 349 30.89 -24.15 -0.14
CA ASP A 349 29.70 -24.43 -0.92
C ASP A 349 28.67 -23.28 -0.78
N TYR A 350 27.73 -23.18 -1.72
CA TYR A 350 26.74 -22.09 -1.70
C TYR A 350 25.53 -22.33 -0.77
N HIS A 351 25.26 -23.56 -0.31
CA HIS A 351 23.94 -23.94 0.24
C HIS A 351 24.00 -24.79 1.52
N HIS A 352 25.15 -24.85 2.18
CA HIS A 352 25.46 -25.72 3.33
C HIS A 352 24.98 -27.17 3.08
N GLY A 353 25.34 -27.70 1.91
CA GLY A 353 24.96 -29.05 1.49
C GLY A 353 26.13 -30.03 1.61
N ASP A 354 25.85 -31.33 1.47
CA ASP A 354 26.86 -32.40 1.64
C ASP A 354 27.99 -32.40 0.59
N ARG A 355 27.93 -31.56 -0.44
CA ARG A 355 28.93 -31.53 -1.53
C ARG A 355 29.59 -30.17 -1.64
N HIS A 356 30.83 -30.10 -1.18
CA HIS A 356 31.69 -28.95 -1.38
C HIS A 356 32.08 -28.74 -2.85
N ILE A 357 32.09 -27.48 -3.28
CA ILE A 357 32.53 -27.06 -4.62
C ILE A 357 34.06 -26.92 -4.63
N LEU A 358 34.60 -26.41 -3.53
CA LEU A 358 36.03 -26.33 -3.25
C LEU A 358 36.28 -27.07 -1.94
N SER A 359 37.29 -27.95 -1.93
CA SER A 359 37.63 -28.79 -0.78
C SER A 359 39.12 -28.68 -0.51
N ASP A 360 39.49 -28.33 0.72
CA ASP A 360 40.86 -28.30 1.25
C ASP A 360 41.87 -27.56 0.36
N ILE A 361 41.47 -26.41 -0.20
CA ILE A 361 42.32 -25.60 -1.08
C ILE A 361 43.36 -24.84 -0.24
N SER A 362 44.65 -25.08 -0.52
CA SER A 362 45.76 -24.36 0.09
C SER A 362 46.78 -23.91 -0.96
N PHE A 363 47.03 -22.60 -1.06
CA PHE A 363 48.09 -22.03 -1.89
C PHE A 363 48.42 -20.60 -1.47
N SER A 364 49.59 -20.10 -1.88
CA SER A 364 50.03 -18.71 -1.65
C SER A 364 50.33 -18.00 -2.96
N LEU A 365 50.11 -16.69 -2.96
CA LEU A 365 50.30 -15.76 -4.07
C LEU A 365 51.18 -14.60 -3.58
N ARG A 366 52.26 -14.29 -4.28
CA ARG A 366 53.11 -13.12 -3.96
C ARG A 366 52.66 -11.87 -4.72
N ALA A 367 52.97 -10.69 -4.18
CA ALA A 367 52.73 -9.44 -4.89
C ALA A 367 53.44 -9.43 -6.26
N GLY A 368 52.70 -9.09 -7.31
CA GLY A 368 53.17 -9.08 -8.70
C GLY A 368 53.17 -10.45 -9.40
N GLU A 369 52.84 -11.52 -8.70
CA GLU A 369 52.72 -12.86 -9.29
C GLU A 369 51.40 -13.01 -10.06
N THR A 370 51.45 -13.62 -11.25
CA THR A 370 50.25 -13.95 -12.04
C THR A 370 50.05 -15.46 -12.02
N VAL A 371 48.95 -15.93 -11.46
CA VAL A 371 48.59 -17.35 -11.44
C VAL A 371 47.41 -17.63 -12.35
N ALA A 372 47.53 -18.67 -13.17
CA ALA A 372 46.45 -19.15 -14.04
C ALA A 372 45.72 -20.33 -13.39
N VAL A 373 44.41 -20.19 -13.18
CA VAL A 373 43.55 -21.28 -12.67
C VAL A 373 42.87 -21.98 -13.86
N VAL A 374 43.23 -23.24 -14.11
CA VAL A 374 42.77 -24.03 -15.27
C VAL A 374 42.00 -25.27 -14.83
N GLY A 375 40.95 -25.65 -15.57
CA GLY A 375 40.14 -26.84 -15.27
C GLY A 375 38.86 -26.90 -16.09
N ALA A 376 38.17 -28.05 -16.08
CA ALA A 376 36.91 -28.27 -16.82
C ALA A 376 35.77 -27.34 -16.38
N SER A 377 34.72 -27.18 -17.19
CA SER A 377 33.53 -26.40 -16.80
C SER A 377 32.92 -26.96 -15.50
N GLY A 378 32.51 -26.09 -14.59
CA GLY A 378 31.97 -26.49 -13.28
C GLY A 378 33.00 -26.86 -12.20
N SER A 379 34.30 -26.79 -12.48
CA SER A 379 35.37 -27.13 -11.51
C SER A 379 35.61 -26.10 -10.38
N GLY A 380 34.70 -25.15 -10.15
CA GLY A 380 34.82 -24.16 -9.07
C GLY A 380 35.71 -22.93 -9.33
N LYS A 381 36.30 -22.77 -10.53
CA LYS A 381 37.22 -21.65 -10.84
C LYS A 381 36.63 -20.26 -10.58
N SER A 382 35.41 -20.01 -11.08
CA SER A 382 34.72 -18.73 -10.86
C SER A 382 34.38 -18.52 -9.38
N THR A 383 34.06 -19.61 -8.67
CA THR A 383 33.76 -19.57 -7.23
C THR A 383 34.99 -19.21 -6.40
N LEU A 384 36.17 -19.74 -6.76
CA LEU A 384 37.44 -19.34 -6.15
C LEU A 384 37.69 -17.84 -6.32
N LEU A 385 37.49 -17.29 -7.53
CA LEU A 385 37.65 -15.85 -7.77
C LEU A 385 36.64 -15.00 -6.96
N MET A 386 35.40 -15.46 -6.84
CA MET A 386 34.37 -14.78 -6.03
C MET A 386 34.72 -14.77 -4.53
N LEU A 387 35.26 -15.87 -3.99
CA LEU A 387 35.76 -15.96 -2.61
C LEU A 387 36.95 -15.03 -2.37
N LEU A 388 37.89 -14.98 -3.32
CA LEU A 388 39.05 -14.08 -3.23
C LEU A 388 38.66 -12.60 -3.26
N ALA A 389 37.60 -12.26 -3.98
CA ALA A 389 37.00 -10.92 -3.96
C ALA A 389 36.04 -10.71 -2.78
N ARG A 390 35.95 -11.67 -1.85
CA ARG A 390 35.08 -11.69 -0.67
C ARG A 390 33.60 -11.42 -1.00
N PHE A 391 33.09 -11.97 -2.10
CA PHE A 391 31.64 -12.03 -2.35
C PHE A 391 30.94 -13.07 -1.47
N TYR A 392 31.69 -14.07 -0.98
CA TYR A 392 31.24 -15.08 -0.04
C TYR A 392 32.34 -15.30 1.00
N ASP A 393 31.97 -15.74 2.19
CA ASP A 393 32.90 -16.25 3.19
C ASP A 393 33.04 -17.78 3.04
N PRO A 394 34.25 -18.34 3.27
CA PRO A 394 34.45 -19.79 3.21
C PRO A 394 33.69 -20.52 4.33
N CYS A 395 33.28 -21.76 4.09
CA CYS A 395 32.62 -22.59 5.11
C CYS A 395 33.63 -23.08 6.18
N SER A 396 34.87 -23.33 5.76
CA SER A 396 35.98 -23.69 6.64
C SER A 396 37.30 -23.24 6.01
N GLY A 397 38.35 -23.17 6.84
CA GLY A 397 39.65 -22.61 6.46
C GLY A 397 39.69 -21.10 6.58
N LYS A 398 40.78 -20.50 6.09
CA LYS A 398 41.04 -19.05 6.19
C LYS A 398 41.65 -18.50 4.92
N ILE A 399 41.36 -17.22 4.64
CA ILE A 399 41.97 -16.46 3.56
C ILE A 399 42.76 -15.33 4.20
N TRP A 400 44.08 -15.42 4.15
CA TRP A 400 44.98 -14.46 4.76
C TRP A 400 45.46 -13.44 3.72
N LEU A 401 45.28 -12.16 4.03
CA LEU A 401 45.97 -11.08 3.36
C LEU A 401 47.31 -10.83 4.07
N ASN A 402 48.41 -11.02 3.34
CA ASN A 402 49.75 -10.76 3.85
C ASN A 402 50.14 -9.31 3.54
N THR A 403 50.52 -8.57 4.57
CA THR A 403 50.94 -7.17 4.51
C THR A 403 52.37 -7.02 5.02
N SER A 404 52.99 -5.86 4.79
CA SER A 404 54.33 -5.56 5.29
C SER A 404 54.44 -5.57 6.83
N GLU A 405 53.32 -5.43 7.53
CA GLU A 405 53.27 -5.35 9.00
C GLU A 405 52.74 -6.64 9.67
N GLY A 406 52.22 -7.59 8.89
CA GLY A 406 51.67 -8.84 9.40
C GLY A 406 50.65 -9.48 8.47
N ARG A 407 49.89 -10.45 8.98
CA ARG A 407 48.81 -11.12 8.25
C ARG A 407 47.46 -10.86 8.90
N GLN A 408 46.45 -10.60 8.08
CA GLN A 408 45.06 -10.43 8.52
C GLN A 408 44.16 -11.42 7.81
N ASN A 409 43.21 -12.00 8.52
CA ASN A 409 42.20 -12.86 7.90
C ASN A 409 41.18 -11.94 7.23
N LEU A 410 40.92 -12.20 5.96
CA LEU A 410 39.97 -11.44 5.15
C LEU A 410 38.55 -11.56 5.67
#